data_AF-A0A1W1ZGU0-F1
#
_entry.id   AF-A0A1W1ZGU0-F1
#
_cell.length_a   1.000
_cell.length_b   1.000
_cell.length_c   1.000
_cell.angle_alpha   90.00
_cell.angle_beta   90.00
_cell.angle_gamma   90.00
#
_symmetry.space_group_name_H-M   'P 1'
#
loop_
_entity.id
_entity.type
_entity.pdbx_description
1 polymer ?
#
loop_
_entity_poly.entity_id
_entity_poly.type
_entity_poly.pdbx_seq_one_letter_code
_entity_poly.pdbx_strand_id
1 'polypeptide(L)'
;MHDIHDIEPPIPIGMDPIYIQILLGLAVILLVAGMGLLLFFYLKHRKQKKIIADTLLLPPPLPPDQAAIKALDALADLMKTDPRRYYFEISAVLKTFMGKVFDMGAPEMTTREVVSSLSGLNLDRNLTARTRDFFHFAAMVKYAGITPEIKRIHEDHDLVREFIHFTTGGTMDSDSGAETAPVKGISTNNNPATARGEQAGDLLSPGPDDHPSHIGKGH
;
A
#
# COMPACT_ATOMS: atom_id res chain seq x y z
N MET A 1 -72.17 46.71 -39.64
CA MET A 1 -72.32 46.96 -38.19
C MET A 1 -71.79 45.72 -37.50
N HIS A 2 -70.83 45.88 -36.59
CA HIS A 2 -69.90 44.83 -36.19
C HIS A 2 -70.57 43.72 -35.39
N ASP A 3 -70.36 42.50 -35.87
CA ASP A 3 -70.61 41.22 -35.20
C ASP A 3 -69.64 41.12 -34.01
N ILE A 4 -70.19 41.15 -32.80
CA ILE A 4 -69.43 40.95 -31.58
C ILE A 4 -69.64 39.48 -31.23
N HIS A 5 -68.63 38.66 -31.54
CA HIS A 5 -68.64 37.26 -31.14
C HIS A 5 -68.65 37.14 -29.62
N ASP A 6 -69.56 36.29 -29.15
CA ASP A 6 -69.70 35.86 -27.77
C ASP A 6 -68.37 35.28 -27.29
N ILE A 7 -67.85 35.82 -26.19
CA ILE A 7 -66.62 35.36 -25.56
C ILE A 7 -67.02 34.27 -24.57
N GLU A 8 -66.64 33.02 -24.88
CA GLU A 8 -66.86 31.89 -23.99
C GLU A 8 -66.34 32.20 -22.56
N PRO A 9 -67.08 31.79 -21.51
CA PRO A 9 -66.66 32.04 -20.14
C PRO A 9 -65.29 31.38 -19.87
N PRO A 10 -64.43 32.02 -19.07
CA PRO A 10 -63.09 31.50 -18.81
C PRO A 10 -63.18 30.14 -18.12
N ILE A 11 -62.78 29.09 -18.85
CA ILE A 11 -62.57 27.76 -18.29
C ILE A 11 -61.46 27.82 -17.23
N PRO A 12 -61.68 27.31 -16.01
CA PRO A 12 -60.65 27.28 -14.99
C PRO A 12 -59.55 26.30 -15.41
N ILE A 13 -58.45 26.81 -15.95
CA ILE A 13 -57.22 26.06 -16.26
C ILE A 13 -56.34 25.83 -15.01
N GLY A 14 -56.99 25.55 -13.87
CA GLY A 14 -56.30 25.22 -12.63
C GLY A 14 -56.05 23.71 -12.56
N MET A 15 -54.82 23.30 -12.26
CA MET A 15 -54.59 21.91 -11.86
C MET A 15 -55.37 21.65 -10.57
N ASP A 16 -56.29 20.68 -10.59
CA ASP A 16 -57.01 20.30 -9.38
C ASP A 16 -56.00 19.96 -8.27
N PRO A 17 -56.21 20.43 -7.02
CA PRO A 17 -55.30 20.19 -5.90
C PRO A 17 -55.00 18.71 -5.66
N ILE A 18 -55.91 17.83 -6.11
CA ILE A 18 -55.77 16.37 -6.05
C ILE A 18 -54.54 15.88 -6.85
N TYR A 19 -54.25 16.47 -8.02
CA TYR A 19 -53.09 16.10 -8.83
C TYR A 19 -51.78 16.54 -8.17
N ILE A 20 -51.79 17.70 -7.49
CA ILE A 20 -50.65 18.19 -6.72
C ILE A 20 -50.37 17.25 -5.54
N GLN A 21 -51.41 16.78 -4.86
CA GLN A 21 -51.28 15.81 -3.76
C GLN A 21 -50.76 14.45 -4.23
N ILE A 22 -51.26 13.96 -5.37
CA ILE A 22 -50.80 12.70 -5.99
C ILE A 22 -49.33 12.82 -6.40
N LEU A 23 -48.94 13.93 -7.04
CA LEU A 23 -47.56 14.16 -7.48
C LEU A 23 -46.60 14.28 -6.30
N LEU A 24 -47.02 14.97 -5.22
CA LEU A 24 -46.23 15.08 -3.99
C LEU A 24 -46.08 13.72 -3.31
N GLY A 25 -47.15 12.93 -3.23
CA GLY A 25 -47.11 11.57 -2.69
C GLY A 25 -46.15 10.67 -3.48
N LEU A 26 -46.21 10.73 -4.81
CA LEU A 26 -45.31 9.97 -5.69
C LEU A 26 -43.84 10.39 -5.49
N ALA A 27 -43.57 11.70 -5.38
CA ALA A 27 -42.23 12.22 -5.14
C ALA A 27 -41.64 11.72 -3.81
N VAL A 28 -42.45 11.69 -2.74
CA VAL A 28 -42.04 11.16 -1.44
C VAL A 28 -41.72 9.66 -1.51
N ILE A 29 -42.56 8.88 -2.20
CA ILE A 29 -42.33 7.42 -2.37
C ILE A 29 -41.01 7.17 -3.12
N LEU A 30 -40.76 7.91 -4.21
CA LEU A 30 -39.52 7.79 -4.97
C LEU A 30 -38.28 8.19 -4.16
N LEU A 31 -38.39 9.22 -3.32
CA LEU A 31 -37.31 9.63 -2.44
C LEU A 31 -36.99 8.56 -1.40
N VAL A 32 -38.01 7.97 -0.77
CA VAL A 32 -37.84 6.88 0.20
C VAL A 32 -37.25 5.63 -0.47
N ALA A 33 -37.72 5.26 -1.66
CA ALA A 33 -37.18 4.15 -2.43
C ALA A 33 -35.72 4.41 -2.84
N GLY A 34 -35.40 5.62 -3.29
CA GLY A 34 -34.05 6.05 -3.64
C GLY A 34 -33.10 6.03 -2.45
N MET A 35 -33.52 6.55 -1.28
CA MET A 35 -32.75 6.45 -0.04
C MET A 35 -32.57 5.00 0.41
N GLY A 36 -33.60 4.17 0.29
CA GLY A 36 -33.51 2.73 0.58
C GLY A 36 -32.50 2.02 -0.32
N LEU A 37 -32.48 2.35 -1.61
CA LEU A 37 -31.53 1.81 -2.57
C LEU A 37 -30.10 2.30 -2.29
N LEU A 38 -29.92 3.60 -2.03
CA LEU A 38 -28.62 4.17 -1.65
C LEU A 38 -28.10 3.53 -0.37
N LEU A 39 -28.96 3.40 0.65
CA LEU A 39 -28.60 2.78 1.92
C LEU A 39 -28.31 1.28 1.72
N PHE A 40 -29.07 0.57 0.88
CA PHE A 40 -28.81 -0.82 0.54
C PHE A 40 -27.48 -1.00 -0.18
N PHE A 41 -27.16 -0.18 -1.18
CA PHE A 41 -25.87 -0.20 -1.87
C PHE A 41 -24.73 0.21 -0.93
N TYR A 42 -24.90 1.27 -0.14
CA TYR A 42 -23.93 1.72 0.86
C TYR A 42 -23.66 0.64 1.91
N LEU A 43 -24.71 0.00 2.43
CA LEU A 43 -24.60 -1.11 3.37
C LEU A 43 -24.04 -2.36 2.69
N LYS A 44 -24.32 -2.66 1.41
CA LYS A 44 -23.73 -3.80 0.69
C LYS A 44 -22.24 -3.60 0.46
N HIS A 45 -21.82 -2.41 0.05
CA HIS A 45 -20.40 -2.04 -0.04
C HIS A 45 -19.73 -2.09 1.33
N ARG A 46 -20.40 -1.64 2.39
CA ARG A 46 -19.87 -1.72 3.76
C ARG A 46 -19.91 -3.13 4.34
N LYS A 47 -20.86 -3.98 3.96
CA LYS A 47 -20.97 -5.38 4.42
C LYS A 47 -19.93 -6.27 3.75
N GLN A 48 -19.57 -6.03 2.49
CA GLN A 48 -18.36 -6.63 1.90
C GLN A 48 -17.09 -6.24 2.69
N LYS A 49 -17.04 -5.02 3.25
CA LYS A 49 -15.97 -4.55 4.14
C LYS A 49 -16.13 -4.98 5.62
N LYS A 50 -17.31 -5.46 6.05
CA LYS A 50 -17.66 -5.83 7.44
C LYS A 50 -17.86 -7.32 7.69
N ILE A 51 -17.94 -8.18 6.68
CA ILE A 51 -17.98 -9.64 6.92
C ILE A 51 -16.68 -10.14 7.59
N ILE A 52 -15.60 -9.34 7.59
CA ILE A 52 -14.39 -9.61 8.38
C ILE A 52 -14.50 -9.06 9.83
N ALA A 53 -15.46 -8.17 10.13
CA ALA A 53 -15.51 -7.42 11.38
C ALA A 53 -16.44 -8.01 12.47
N ASP A 54 -17.41 -8.86 12.14
CA ASP A 54 -18.42 -9.31 13.12
C ASP A 54 -18.26 -10.74 13.63
N THR A 55 -17.19 -11.48 13.27
CA THR A 55 -17.02 -12.86 13.74
C THR A 55 -16.09 -13.10 14.91
N LEU A 56 -15.25 -12.15 15.36
CA LEU A 56 -14.37 -12.43 16.49
C LEU A 56 -14.13 -11.21 17.36
N LEU A 57 -14.30 -11.42 18.67
CA LEU A 57 -13.70 -10.68 19.76
C LEU A 57 -12.15 -10.66 19.63
N LEU A 58 -11.63 -10.01 18.60
CA LEU A 58 -10.21 -9.92 18.30
C LEU A 58 -9.74 -8.47 18.53
N PRO A 59 -8.51 -8.27 19.03
CA PRO A 59 -7.94 -6.95 19.26
C PRO A 59 -7.97 -6.11 17.97
N PRO A 60 -7.90 -4.76 18.09
CA PRO A 60 -8.08 -3.85 16.96
C PRO A 60 -7.34 -4.33 15.72
N PRO A 61 -8.00 -4.37 14.54
CA PRO A 61 -7.39 -4.94 13.36
C PRO A 61 -6.10 -4.19 13.06
N LEU A 62 -4.98 -4.93 13.06
CA LEU A 62 -3.68 -4.37 12.67
C LEU A 62 -3.87 -3.62 11.35
N PRO A 63 -3.34 -2.39 11.24
CA PRO A 63 -3.41 -1.68 9.97
C PRO A 63 -2.74 -2.54 8.87
N PRO A 64 -3.25 -2.44 7.63
CA PRO A 64 -2.96 -3.42 6.58
C PRO A 64 -1.47 -3.54 6.25
N ASP A 65 -0.72 -2.47 6.47
CA ASP A 65 0.74 -2.36 6.40
C ASP A 65 1.43 -3.23 7.47
N GLN A 66 1.08 -3.07 8.75
CA GLN A 66 1.67 -3.83 9.85
C GLN A 66 1.37 -5.32 9.71
N ALA A 67 0.17 -5.67 9.26
CA ALA A 67 -0.20 -7.05 8.97
C ALA A 67 0.64 -7.63 7.82
N ALA A 68 0.89 -6.86 6.76
CA ALA A 68 1.68 -7.30 5.62
C ALA A 68 3.18 -7.40 5.96
N ILE A 69 3.74 -6.45 6.70
CA ILE A 69 5.14 -6.49 7.18
C ILE A 69 5.36 -7.69 8.10
N LYS A 70 4.46 -7.91 9.06
CA LYS A 70 4.56 -9.09 9.95
C LYS A 70 4.49 -10.41 9.17
N ALA A 71 3.62 -10.48 8.16
CA ALA A 71 3.53 -11.65 7.30
C ALA A 71 4.80 -11.83 6.46
N LEU A 72 5.39 -10.74 5.97
CA LEU A 72 6.63 -10.73 5.21
C LEU A 72 7.81 -11.21 6.07
N ASP A 73 7.95 -10.70 7.30
CA ASP A 73 9.02 -11.07 8.23
C ASP A 73 8.94 -12.55 8.62
N ALA A 74 7.73 -13.12 8.75
CA ALA A 74 7.52 -14.54 9.01
C ALA A 74 8.02 -15.45 7.86
N LEU A 75 8.26 -14.90 6.65
CA LEU A 75 8.77 -15.65 5.50
C LEU A 75 10.30 -15.67 5.42
N ALA A 76 11.02 -14.97 6.30
CA ALA A 76 12.48 -14.89 6.27
C ALA A 76 13.16 -16.28 6.32
N ASP A 77 12.63 -17.20 7.12
CA ASP A 77 13.17 -18.56 7.23
C ASP A 77 12.94 -19.39 5.96
N LEU A 78 11.87 -19.11 5.20
CA LEU A 78 11.55 -19.81 3.96
C LEU A 78 12.52 -19.44 2.83
N MET A 79 13.16 -18.27 2.88
CA MET A 79 14.12 -17.84 1.87
C MET A 79 15.27 -18.83 1.65
N LYS A 80 15.71 -19.50 2.71
CA LYS A 80 16.84 -20.44 2.69
C LYS A 80 16.39 -21.89 2.58
N THR A 81 15.24 -22.22 3.17
CA THR A 81 14.78 -23.60 3.31
C THR A 81 13.97 -24.07 2.11
N ASP A 82 13.06 -23.25 1.60
CA ASP A 82 12.22 -23.55 0.44
C ASP A 82 11.92 -22.27 -0.37
N PRO A 83 12.85 -21.87 -1.27
CA PRO A 83 12.67 -20.69 -2.10
C PRO A 83 11.42 -20.75 -2.96
N ARG A 84 11.01 -21.94 -3.40
CA ARG A 84 9.81 -22.07 -4.24
C ARG A 84 8.57 -21.71 -3.45
N ARG A 85 8.41 -22.31 -2.25
CA ARG A 85 7.31 -21.99 -1.34
C ARG A 85 7.34 -20.52 -0.92
N TYR A 86 8.53 -19.98 -0.64
CA TYR A 86 8.71 -18.56 -0.38
C TYR A 86 8.05 -17.68 -1.45
N TYR A 87 8.30 -17.94 -2.74
CA TYR A 87 7.67 -17.18 -3.85
C TYR A 87 6.15 -17.37 -3.95
N PHE A 88 5.59 -18.51 -3.52
CA PHE A 88 4.14 -18.66 -3.38
C PHE A 88 3.61 -17.69 -2.32
N GLU A 89 4.21 -17.71 -1.13
CA GLU A 89 3.75 -16.95 0.03
C GLU A 89 3.94 -15.43 -0.13
N ILE A 90 5.14 -14.96 -0.53
CA ILE A 90 5.40 -13.52 -0.70
C ILE A 90 4.51 -12.90 -1.79
N SER A 91 4.22 -13.65 -2.86
CA SER A 91 3.28 -13.19 -3.89
C SER A 91 1.84 -13.08 -3.36
N ALA A 92 1.44 -13.97 -2.45
CA ALA A 92 0.13 -13.94 -1.81
C ALA A 92 0.03 -12.78 -0.80
N VAL A 93 1.09 -12.52 -0.03
CA VAL A 93 1.18 -11.36 0.88
C VAL A 93 1.03 -10.06 0.10
N LEU A 94 1.81 -9.87 -0.97
CA LEU A 94 1.73 -8.67 -1.79
C LEU A 94 0.35 -8.49 -2.42
N LYS A 95 -0.24 -9.54 -3.00
CA LYS A 95 -1.60 -9.48 -3.55
C LYS A 95 -2.65 -9.14 -2.49
N THR A 96 -2.56 -9.75 -1.31
CA THR A 96 -3.48 -9.47 -0.20
C THR A 96 -3.37 -8.03 0.27
N PHE A 97 -2.14 -7.52 0.38
CA PHE A 97 -1.90 -6.13 0.72
C PHE A 97 -2.46 -5.17 -0.35
N MET A 98 -2.16 -5.41 -1.62
CA MET A 98 -2.69 -4.62 -2.75
C MET A 98 -4.22 -4.61 -2.75
N GLY A 99 -4.86 -5.75 -2.47
CA GLY A 99 -6.31 -5.81 -2.43
C GLY A 99 -6.94 -4.97 -1.33
N LYS A 100 -6.27 -4.89 -0.17
CA LYS A 100 -6.69 -4.05 0.96
C LYS A 100 -6.48 -2.55 0.70
N VAL A 101 -5.34 -2.18 0.11
CA VAL A 101 -4.96 -0.76 -0.09
C VAL A 101 -5.65 -0.13 -1.30
N PHE A 102 -5.77 -0.88 -2.40
CA PHE A 102 -6.31 -0.36 -3.67
C PHE A 102 -7.78 -0.77 -3.92
N ASP A 103 -8.46 -1.37 -2.94
CA ASP A 103 -9.84 -1.87 -3.02
C ASP A 103 -10.07 -2.76 -4.26
N MET A 104 -9.07 -3.59 -4.59
CA MET A 104 -9.06 -4.48 -5.75
C MET A 104 -9.14 -5.96 -5.33
N GLY A 105 -9.70 -6.82 -6.19
CA GLY A 105 -9.77 -8.26 -5.96
C GLY A 105 -8.44 -9.01 -6.09
N ALA A 106 -7.30 -8.39 -5.76
CA ALA A 106 -5.96 -8.89 -6.03
C ALA A 106 -5.66 -10.33 -5.56
N PRO A 107 -6.16 -10.82 -4.40
CA PRO A 107 -5.96 -12.22 -3.99
C PRO A 107 -6.45 -13.24 -5.01
N GLU A 108 -7.59 -12.97 -5.65
CA GLU A 108 -8.24 -13.86 -6.61
C GLU A 108 -7.79 -13.60 -8.05
N MET A 109 -7.06 -12.51 -8.28
CA MET A 109 -6.59 -12.15 -9.61
C MET A 109 -5.43 -13.03 -10.06
N THR A 110 -5.46 -13.38 -11.33
CA THR A 110 -4.32 -14.01 -12.00
C THR A 110 -3.13 -13.06 -12.04
N THR A 111 -1.91 -13.58 -12.19
CA THR A 111 -0.70 -12.75 -12.29
C THR A 111 -0.81 -11.72 -13.42
N ARG A 112 -1.42 -12.09 -14.56
CA ARG A 112 -1.60 -11.19 -15.71
C ARG A 112 -2.53 -10.01 -15.38
N GLU A 113 -3.63 -10.27 -14.69
CA GLU A 113 -4.58 -9.24 -14.27
C GLU A 113 -3.94 -8.29 -13.25
N VAL A 114 -3.22 -8.82 -12.24
CA VAL A 114 -2.52 -7.99 -11.25
C VAL A 114 -1.51 -7.06 -11.93
N VAL A 115 -0.71 -7.59 -12.84
CA VAL A 115 0.26 -6.81 -13.62
C VAL A 115 -0.42 -5.74 -14.47
N SER A 116 -1.55 -6.04 -15.09
CA SER A 116 -2.31 -5.06 -15.87
C SER A 116 -2.84 -3.92 -15.00
N SER A 117 -3.30 -4.24 -13.78
CA SER A 117 -3.82 -3.24 -12.85
C SER A 117 -2.74 -2.31 -12.30
N LEU A 118 -1.48 -2.76 -12.20
CA LEU A 118 -0.37 -1.93 -11.71
C LEU A 118 -0.20 -0.62 -12.50
N SER A 119 -0.47 -0.63 -13.81
CA SER A 119 -0.35 0.57 -14.66
C SER A 119 -1.43 1.62 -14.40
N GLY A 120 -2.53 1.25 -13.76
CA GLY A 120 -3.60 2.16 -13.35
C GLY A 120 -3.43 2.76 -11.96
N LEU A 121 -2.39 2.33 -11.22
CA LEU A 121 -2.10 2.84 -9.88
C LEU A 121 -1.20 4.08 -9.96
N ASN A 122 -1.40 5.05 -9.06
CA ASN A 122 -0.55 6.23 -8.92
C ASN A 122 0.77 5.89 -8.20
N LEU A 123 1.54 4.96 -8.77
CA LEU A 123 2.84 4.54 -8.27
C LEU A 123 3.96 5.15 -9.11
N ASP A 124 5.15 5.25 -8.54
CA ASP A 124 6.34 5.61 -9.32
C ASP A 124 6.57 4.59 -10.45
N ARG A 125 7.07 5.08 -11.59
CA ARG A 125 7.28 4.25 -12.80
C ARG A 125 8.32 3.16 -12.57
N ASN A 126 9.37 3.45 -11.82
CA ASN A 126 10.41 2.48 -11.51
C ASN A 126 9.88 1.40 -10.54
N LEU A 127 9.16 1.80 -9.49
CA LEU A 127 8.50 0.85 -8.57
C LEU A 127 7.51 -0.05 -9.31
N THR A 128 6.68 0.52 -10.19
CA THR A 128 5.72 -0.23 -11.02
C THR A 128 6.41 -1.26 -11.90
N ALA A 129 7.50 -0.87 -12.57
CA ALA A 129 8.26 -1.77 -13.43
C ALA A 129 8.89 -2.93 -12.63
N ARG A 130 9.54 -2.63 -11.50
CA ARG A 130 10.15 -3.67 -10.66
C ARG A 130 9.10 -4.61 -10.06
N THR A 131 7.94 -4.11 -9.62
CA THR A 131 6.84 -4.95 -9.10
C THR A 131 6.25 -5.85 -10.18
N ARG A 132 6.13 -5.37 -11.41
CA ARG A 132 5.74 -6.19 -12.56
C ARG A 132 6.76 -7.30 -12.79
N ASP A 133 8.04 -6.96 -12.82
CA ASP A 133 9.12 -7.92 -13.06
C ASP A 133 9.18 -8.98 -11.96
N PHE A 134 8.93 -8.60 -10.70
CA PHE A 134 8.72 -9.51 -9.57
C PHE A 134 7.58 -10.51 -9.84
N PHE A 135 6.40 -10.06 -10.26
CA PHE A 135 5.27 -10.96 -10.51
C PHE A 135 5.53 -11.95 -11.65
N HIS A 136 6.25 -11.53 -12.69
CA HIS A 136 6.69 -12.43 -13.76
C HIS A 136 7.71 -13.45 -13.26
N PHE A 137 8.72 -13.00 -12.52
CA PHE A 137 9.73 -13.89 -11.96
C PHE A 137 9.15 -14.91 -10.98
N ALA A 138 8.27 -14.46 -10.07
CA ALA A 138 7.54 -15.33 -9.16
C ALA A 138 6.74 -16.41 -9.90
N ALA A 139 6.08 -16.07 -11.02
CA ALA A 139 5.37 -17.07 -11.82
C ALA A 139 6.32 -18.13 -12.41
N MET A 140 7.51 -17.75 -12.86
CA MET A 140 8.52 -18.70 -13.35
C MET A 140 9.02 -19.63 -12.24
N VAL A 141 9.29 -19.12 -11.04
CA VAL A 141 9.70 -19.96 -9.90
C VAL A 141 8.57 -20.93 -9.48
N LYS A 142 7.33 -20.43 -9.43
CA LYS A 142 6.16 -21.21 -8.99
C LYS A 142 5.82 -22.34 -9.95
N TYR A 143 5.86 -22.08 -11.25
CA TYR A 143 5.29 -22.96 -12.27
C TYR A 143 6.30 -23.50 -13.29
N ALA A 144 7.39 -22.79 -13.58
CA ALA A 144 8.42 -23.22 -14.53
C ALA A 144 9.60 -23.93 -13.85
N GLY A 145 9.63 -24.00 -12.51
CA GLY A 145 10.67 -24.71 -11.76
C GLY A 145 12.02 -23.99 -11.74
N ILE A 146 12.05 -22.69 -12.02
CA ILE A 146 13.27 -21.88 -11.92
C ILE A 146 13.73 -21.83 -10.46
N THR A 147 15.02 -22.12 -10.23
CA THR A 147 15.64 -21.92 -8.92
C THR A 147 16.16 -20.48 -8.83
N PRO A 148 15.63 -19.66 -7.91
CA PRO A 148 16.08 -18.28 -7.73
C PRO A 148 17.44 -18.22 -7.05
N GLU A 149 18.24 -17.22 -7.40
CA GLU A 149 19.47 -16.90 -6.69
C GLU A 149 19.17 -16.24 -5.34
N ILE A 150 19.98 -16.53 -4.32
CA ILE A 150 19.80 -15.96 -2.97
C ILE A 150 19.78 -14.42 -3.02
N LYS A 151 20.65 -13.81 -3.82
CA LYS A 151 20.68 -12.35 -4.01
C LYS A 151 19.32 -11.82 -4.49
N ARG A 152 18.74 -12.47 -5.50
CA ARG A 152 17.45 -12.08 -6.07
C ARG A 152 16.31 -12.21 -5.07
N ILE A 153 16.32 -13.26 -4.23
CA ILE A 153 15.32 -13.45 -3.16
C ILE A 153 15.31 -12.24 -2.21
N HIS A 154 16.49 -11.77 -1.80
CA HIS A 154 16.60 -10.61 -0.90
C HIS A 154 16.16 -9.32 -1.60
N GLU A 155 16.56 -9.11 -2.87
CA GLU A 155 16.10 -7.95 -3.65
C GLU A 155 14.57 -7.90 -3.81
N ASP A 156 13.94 -9.05 -4.10
CA ASP A 156 12.49 -9.15 -4.23
C ASP A 156 11.79 -8.94 -2.87
N HIS A 157 12.38 -9.43 -1.77
CA HIS A 157 11.88 -9.18 -0.42
C HIS A 157 11.87 -7.69 -0.06
N ASP A 158 12.99 -7.02 -0.30
CA ASP A 158 13.16 -5.60 -0.01
C ASP A 158 12.24 -4.74 -0.90
N LEU A 159 12.04 -5.15 -2.15
CA LEU A 159 11.06 -4.52 -3.03
C LEU A 159 9.64 -4.61 -2.47
N VAL A 160 9.21 -5.76 -1.95
CA VAL A 160 7.87 -5.91 -1.37
C VAL A 160 7.72 -5.04 -0.13
N ARG A 161 8.76 -4.97 0.72
CA ARG A 161 8.80 -4.07 1.87
C ARG A 161 8.72 -2.60 1.43
N GLU A 162 9.52 -2.18 0.46
CA GLU A 162 9.51 -0.84 -0.14
C GLU A 162 8.12 -0.47 -0.66
N PHE A 163 7.47 -1.40 -1.39
CA PHE A 163 6.13 -1.21 -1.91
C PHE A 163 5.10 -0.97 -0.80
N ILE A 164 5.16 -1.74 0.29
CA ILE A 164 4.25 -1.58 1.44
C ILE A 164 4.45 -0.21 2.09
N HIS A 165 5.69 0.23 2.31
CA HIS A 165 5.97 1.53 2.92
C HIS A 165 5.58 2.70 2.02
N PHE A 166 5.88 2.61 0.71
CA PHE A 166 5.57 3.68 -0.25
C PHE A 166 4.06 3.94 -0.33
N THR A 167 3.25 2.88 -0.26
CA THR A 167 1.80 2.96 -0.46
C THR A 167 1.03 3.37 0.79
N THR A 168 1.58 3.17 1.98
CA THR A 168 0.98 3.60 3.25
C THR A 168 1.26 5.07 3.58
N GLY A 169 2.20 5.70 2.87
CA GLY A 169 2.70 7.04 3.20
C GLY A 169 3.73 6.92 4.31
N GLY A 170 4.99 7.22 3.97
CA GLY A 170 6.13 7.00 4.86
C GLY A 170 6.00 7.71 6.21
N THR A 171 5.58 6.97 7.23
CA THR A 171 6.04 7.19 8.60
C THR A 171 7.03 6.06 8.90
N MET A 172 8.30 6.32 8.59
CA MET A 172 9.39 5.68 9.32
C MET A 172 9.27 6.16 10.76
N ASP A 173 8.39 5.53 11.53
CA ASP A 173 8.55 5.47 12.97
C ASP A 173 9.70 4.49 13.19
N SER A 174 10.91 5.02 13.10
CA SER A 174 12.07 4.50 13.79
C SER A 174 11.77 4.53 15.28
N ASP A 175 11.04 3.52 15.75
CA ASP A 175 10.98 3.17 17.17
C ASP A 175 11.26 1.67 17.30
N SER A 176 12.52 1.33 17.04
CA SER A 176 13.14 0.15 17.63
C SER A 176 13.20 0.40 19.13
N GLY A 177 12.23 -0.14 19.85
CA GLY A 177 12.19 -0.15 21.31
C GLY A 177 13.52 -0.61 21.89
N ALA A 178 14.20 0.31 22.55
CA ALA A 178 15.01 0.02 23.72
C ALA A 178 14.30 0.67 24.92
N GLU A 179 13.19 0.05 25.31
CA GLU A 179 12.62 0.26 26.63
C GLU A 179 13.55 -0.40 27.65
N THR A 180 14.38 0.40 28.31
CA THR A 180 14.78 0.13 29.69
C THR A 180 14.34 1.31 30.54
N ALA A 181 13.37 1.00 31.41
CA ALA A 181 12.70 1.86 32.36
C ALA A 181 13.67 2.56 33.36
N PRO A 182 13.16 3.55 34.12
CA PRO A 182 13.91 4.71 34.60
C PRO A 182 14.60 4.47 35.94
N VAL A 183 15.77 5.11 36.14
CA VAL A 183 16.34 5.30 37.48
C VAL A 183 16.47 6.79 37.78
N LYS A 184 15.81 7.14 38.87
CA LYS A 184 15.65 8.42 39.54
C LYS A 184 16.97 8.94 40.13
N GLY A 185 17.29 10.19 39.81
CA GLY A 185 17.98 11.15 40.70
C GLY A 185 19.50 11.01 40.84
N ILE A 186 20.24 12.05 40.49
CA ILE A 186 20.70 13.12 41.39
C ILE A 186 21.68 14.00 40.60
N SER A 187 21.39 15.29 40.56
CA SER A 187 22.31 16.34 40.14
C SER A 187 23.26 16.63 41.29
N THR A 188 24.59 16.52 41.10
CA THR A 188 25.53 17.50 41.67
C THR A 188 26.90 17.45 40.95
N ASN A 189 27.30 18.65 40.52
CA ASN A 189 28.64 19.16 40.19
C ASN A 189 29.83 18.49 40.92
N ASN A 190 30.98 18.39 40.25
CA ASN A 190 32.30 18.88 40.72
C ASN A 190 33.42 18.55 39.72
N ASN A 191 34.03 19.58 39.13
CA ASN A 191 35.45 19.62 38.77
C ASN A 191 36.25 19.92 40.09
N PRO A 192 37.58 19.67 40.26
CA PRO A 192 38.63 19.85 39.24
C PRO A 192 39.85 18.89 39.30
N ALA A 193 40.76 19.09 38.34
CA ALA A 193 42.24 19.01 38.45
C ALA A 193 43.00 17.72 38.02
N THR A 194 43.81 17.92 36.97
CA THR A 194 45.27 17.63 36.88
C THR A 194 45.78 16.24 36.49
N ALA A 195 46.41 16.17 35.30
CA ALA A 195 47.77 15.67 34.97
C ALA A 195 47.82 15.29 33.46
N ARG A 196 48.40 16.09 32.54
CA ARG A 196 49.81 16.31 32.16
C ARG A 196 50.53 15.10 31.54
N GLY A 197 50.95 15.25 30.27
CA GLY A 197 52.00 14.51 29.58
C GLY A 197 51.80 14.50 28.04
N GLU A 198 52.39 15.42 27.27
CA GLU A 198 53.73 15.36 26.61
C GLU A 198 53.58 14.82 25.15
N GLN A 199 53.60 15.69 24.12
CA GLN A 199 54.67 15.91 23.09
C GLN A 199 55.09 14.65 22.31
N ALA A 200 55.49 14.63 21.04
CA ALA A 200 55.56 15.52 19.87
C ALA A 200 56.25 14.68 18.76
N GLY A 201 56.05 15.03 17.48
CA GLY A 201 56.90 14.63 16.34
C GLY A 201 56.69 13.19 15.83
N ASP A 202 57.09 12.81 14.60
CA ASP A 202 57.64 13.53 13.46
C ASP A 202 57.61 12.53 12.27
N LEU A 203 57.50 13.05 11.04
CA LEU A 203 58.02 12.55 9.75
C LEU A 203 58.14 11.02 9.46
N LEU A 204 57.47 10.54 8.39
CA LEU A 204 58.12 9.92 7.20
C LEU A 204 57.09 9.55 6.09
N SER A 205 57.22 10.10 4.88
CA SER A 205 56.76 9.53 3.59
C SER A 205 57.88 8.63 2.99
N PRO A 206 57.84 8.02 1.77
CA PRO A 206 56.82 7.96 0.70
C PRO A 206 56.69 6.58 -0.03
N GLY A 207 55.87 6.52 -1.11
CA GLY A 207 56.00 5.58 -2.25
C GLY A 207 54.89 4.53 -2.39
N PRO A 208 54.33 4.29 -3.60
CA PRO A 208 55.10 3.54 -4.61
C PRO A 208 54.96 4.01 -6.07
N ASP A 209 56.13 4.07 -6.70
CA ASP A 209 56.54 3.64 -8.05
C ASP A 209 55.49 3.43 -9.16
N ASP A 210 55.59 4.30 -10.17
CA ASP A 210 55.12 4.15 -11.54
C ASP A 210 55.86 3.00 -12.26
N HIS A 211 55.11 2.16 -12.96
CA HIS A 211 55.64 1.24 -13.97
C HIS A 211 54.74 1.29 -15.22
N PRO A 212 55.27 1.68 -16.39
CA PRO A 212 54.64 1.26 -17.63
C PRO A 212 55.61 0.56 -18.58
N SER A 213 55.01 -0.16 -19.52
CA SER A 213 55.55 -0.61 -20.82
C SER A 213 56.02 -2.06 -20.88
N HIS A 214 55.18 -2.94 -21.41
CA HIS A 214 55.59 -3.93 -22.43
C HIS A 214 54.36 -4.55 -23.12
N ILE A 215 54.61 -5.02 -24.35
CA ILE A 215 53.76 -5.81 -25.27
C ILE A 215 52.97 -4.92 -26.25
N GLY A 216 53.18 -4.96 -27.57
CA GLY A 216 53.91 -5.87 -28.43
C GLY A 216 53.18 -5.89 -29.78
N LYS A 217 53.79 -5.33 -30.83
CA LYS A 217 53.32 -5.47 -32.22
C LYS A 217 53.96 -6.71 -32.82
N GLY A 218 53.14 -7.63 -33.30
CA GLY A 218 53.55 -8.77 -34.12
C GLY A 218 52.72 -8.79 -35.40
N HIS A 219 53.43 -8.75 -36.52
CA HIS A 219 52.96 -9.04 -37.89
C HIS A 219 52.64 -10.52 -38.06
#